data_AF-A0A662C284-F1
#
_entry.id   AF-A0A662C284-F1
#
_cell.length_a   1.000
_cell.length_b   1.000
_cell.length_c   1.000
_cell.angle_alpha   90.00
_cell.angle_beta   90.00
_cell.angle_gamma   90.00
#
_symmetry.space_group_name_H-M   'P 1'
#
loop_
_entity.id
_entity.type
_entity.pdbx_description
1 polymer ?
#
loop_
_entity_poly.entity_id
_entity_poly.type
_entity_poly.pdbx_seq_one_letter_code
_entity_poly.pdbx_strand_id
1 'polypeptide(L)' 'MNDLDFPNLNDNYKDGRKDNHACFLTITYDNGKLKKISDYGLSRNSGLKKLYNLMFELRFNQEWEKK' A
#
# COMPACT_ATOMS: atom_id res chain seq x y z
N MET A 1 4.04 13.46 3.19
CA MET A 1 3.49 12.32 2.43
C MET A 1 3.17 12.71 0.98
N ASN A 2 3.92 13.67 0.40
CA ASN A 2 3.53 14.38 -0.82
C ASN A 2 4.18 13.85 -2.11
N ASP A 3 5.01 12.79 -2.04
CA ASP A 3 5.82 12.36 -3.20
C ASP A 3 5.42 10.98 -3.76
N LEU A 4 4.32 10.38 -3.29
CA LEU A 4 3.81 9.14 -3.90
C LEU A 4 2.96 9.49 -5.11
N ASP A 5 3.59 9.50 -6.29
CA ASP A 5 2.91 9.58 -7.59
C ASP A 5 2.22 8.24 -7.91
N PHE A 6 1.23 7.90 -7.07
CA PHE A 6 0.53 6.62 -7.13
C PHE A 6 -0.21 6.34 -8.44
N PRO A 7 -0.70 7.33 -9.21
CA PRO A 7 -1.30 7.05 -10.52
C PRO A 7 -0.32 6.34 -11.46
N ASN A 8 0.96 6.71 -11.39
CA ASN A 8 2.02 6.21 -12.27
C ASN A 8 2.77 4.97 -11.74
N LEU A 9 2.39 4.45 -10.57
CA LEU A 9 2.95 3.19 -10.07
C LEU A 9 2.50 2.00 -10.92
N ASN A 10 3.25 0.91 -10.89
CA ASN A 10 2.80 -0.33 -11.52
C ASN A 10 1.64 -0.93 -10.71
N ASP A 11 0.74 -1.62 -11.41
CA ASP A 11 -0.37 -2.32 -10.76
C ASP A 11 0.08 -3.62 -10.07
N ASN A 12 1.23 -4.17 -10.46
CA ASN A 12 1.72 -5.44 -9.95
C ASN A 12 3.23 -5.40 -9.64
N TYR A 13 3.59 -5.79 -8.42
CA TYR A 13 4.96 -6.00 -7.96
C TYR A 13 5.12 -7.43 -7.44
N LYS A 14 6.19 -8.12 -7.84
CA LYS A 14 6.49 -9.49 -7.41
C LYS A 14 8.00 -9.68 -7.21
N ASP A 15 8.41 -10.20 -6.06
CA ASP A 15 9.82 -10.52 -5.72
C ASP A 15 10.24 -11.95 -6.15
N GLY A 16 9.44 -12.67 -6.94
CA GLY A 16 9.77 -14.04 -7.38
C GLY A 16 9.77 -15.12 -6.28
N ARG A 17 9.80 -14.73 -5.01
CA ARG A 17 9.64 -15.61 -3.84
C ARG A 17 8.17 -15.96 -3.65
N LYS A 18 7.89 -17.26 -3.46
CA LYS A 18 6.51 -17.78 -3.41
C LYS A 18 5.82 -17.57 -2.06
N ASP A 19 6.57 -17.44 -0.97
CA ASP A 19 6.01 -17.47 0.40
C ASP A 19 6.06 -16.11 1.11
N ASN A 20 6.24 -15.01 0.36
CA ASN A 20 6.26 -13.68 0.94
C ASN A 20 4.85 -13.14 1.25
N HIS A 21 4.76 -12.23 2.21
CA HIS A 21 3.54 -11.49 2.50
C HIS A 21 3.10 -10.65 1.29
N ALA A 22 1.79 -10.55 1.11
CA ALA A 22 1.17 -9.76 0.03
C ALA A 22 0.35 -8.60 0.61
N CYS A 23 0.39 -7.45 -0.07
CA CYS A 23 -0.53 -6.36 0.15
C CYS A 23 -1.33 -6.05 -1.12
N PHE A 24 -2.65 -5.95 -0.96
CA PHE A 24 -3.56 -5.46 -1.98
C PHE A 24 -4.02 -4.06 -1.58
N LEU A 25 -3.54 -3.05 -2.29
CA LEU A 25 -3.86 -1.65 -2.05
C LEU A 25 -4.85 -1.16 -3.10
N THR A 26 -5.99 -0.63 -2.65
CA THR A 26 -6.94 0.08 -3.51
C THR A 26 -6.98 1.54 -3.10
N ILE A 27 -6.74 2.44 -4.06
CA ILE A 27 -6.81 3.89 -3.86
C ILE A 27 -7.97 4.42 -4.71
N THR A 28 -8.89 5.13 -4.07
CA THR A 28 -9.95 5.88 -4.76
C THR A 28 -9.54 7.35 -4.84
N TYR A 29 -9.52 7.93 -6.04
CA TYR A 29 -9.05 9.30 -6.29
C TYR A 29 -9.85 9.95 -7.44
N ASP A 30 -9.63 11.23 -7.72
CA ASP A 30 -10.24 11.98 -8.85
C ASP A 30 -11.70 11.62 -9.15
N ASN A 31 -12.63 11.90 -8.21
CA ASN A 31 -14.06 11.63 -8.39
C ASN A 31 -14.39 10.14 -8.69
N GLY A 32 -13.73 9.22 -7.99
CA GLY A 32 -14.08 7.79 -8.02
C GLY A 32 -13.23 6.92 -8.94
N LYS A 33 -12.17 7.45 -9.55
CA LYS A 33 -11.15 6.62 -10.20
C LYS A 33 -10.52 5.67 -9.19
N LEU A 34 -10.18 4.47 -9.66
CA LEU A 34 -9.58 3.42 -8.85
C LEU A 34 -8.17 3.10 -9.35
N LYS A 35 -7.21 3.04 -8.43
CA LYS A 35 -5.89 2.43 -8.64
C LYS A 35 -5.82 1.19 -7.77
N LYS A 36 -5.52 0.04 -8.36
CA LYS A 36 -5.39 -1.25 -7.65
C LYS A 36 -3.97 -1.74 -7.82
N ILE A 37 -3.28 -1.94 -6.70
CA ILE A 37 -1.89 -2.38 -6.67
C ILE A 37 -1.82 -3.69 -5.88
N SER A 38 -1.26 -4.71 -6.52
CA SER A 38 -0.90 -5.98 -5.91
C SER A 38 0.61 -6.01 -5.68
N ASP A 39 1.03 -6.08 -4.43
CA ASP A 39 2.44 -6.10 -4.05
C ASP A 39 2.77 -7.38 -3.27
N TYR A 40 3.38 -8.33 -3.97
CA TYR A 40 3.81 -9.62 -3.44
C TYR A 40 5.29 -9.55 -3.03
N GLY A 41 5.53 -9.35 -1.73
CA GLY A 41 6.86 -9.08 -1.18
C GLY A 41 7.01 -7.74 -0.48
N LEU A 42 5.98 -6.90 -0.43
CA LEU A 42 6.04 -5.54 0.16
C LEU A 42 7.23 -4.77 -0.43
N SER A 43 7.21 -4.65 -1.75
CA SER A 43 8.29 -4.28 -2.67
C SER A 43 9.20 -3.13 -2.20
N ARG A 44 10.38 -3.06 -2.81
CA ARG A 44 11.41 -2.03 -2.56
C ARG A 44 11.00 -0.61 -2.98
N ASN A 45 9.80 -0.38 -3.51
CA ASN A 45 9.37 0.97 -3.84
C ASN A 45 9.30 1.80 -2.56
N SER A 46 10.13 2.84 -2.47
CA SER A 46 10.30 3.63 -1.24
C SER A 46 9.01 4.35 -0.83
N GLY A 47 8.17 4.72 -1.80
CA GLY A 47 6.88 5.33 -1.55
C GLY A 47 5.86 4.34 -0.98
N LEU A 48 5.68 3.17 -1.63
CA LEU A 48 4.79 2.11 -1.13
C LEU A 48 5.22 1.62 0.26
N LYS A 49 6.52 1.45 0.49
CA LYS A 49 7.06 1.06 1.79
C LYS A 49 6.69 2.07 2.89
N LYS A 50 6.84 3.37 2.63
CA LYS A 50 6.43 4.42 3.59
C LYS A 50 4.93 4.38 3.89
N LEU A 51 4.11 4.19 2.85
CA LEU A 51 2.65 4.08 3.00
C LEU A 51 2.27 2.85 3.84
N TYR A 52 2.85 1.68 3.54
CA TYR A 52 2.57 0.46 4.29
C TYR A 52 2.99 0.59 5.75
N ASN A 53 4.18 1.15 6.02
CA ASN A 53 4.63 1.41 7.38
C ASN A 53 3.64 2.29 8.15
N LEU A 54 3.20 3.41 7.56
CA LEU A 54 2.22 4.28 8.20
C LEU A 54 0.91 3.54 8.50
N MET A 55 0.40 2.76 7.53
CA MET A 55 -0.83 1.97 7.71
C MET A 55 -0.69 0.88 8.78
N PHE A 56 0.50 0.32 8.95
CA PHE A 56 0.78 -0.67 10.00
C PHE A 56 0.93 -0.01 11.37
N GLU A 57 1.59 1.14 11.45
CA GLU A 57 1.71 1.94 12.67
C GLU A 57 0.34 2.40 13.17
N LEU A 58 -0.55 2.82 12.25
CA LEU A 58 -1.94 3.17 12.56
C LEU A 58 -2.71 2.03 13.25
N ARG A 59 -2.29 0.78 13.14
CA ARG A 59 -2.99 -0.31 13.85
C ARG A 59 -2.78 -0.25 15.36
N PHE A 60 -1.67 0.35 15.81
CA PHE A 60 -1.20 0.27 17.20
C PHE A 60 -1.05 1.64 17.87
N ASN A 61 -1.04 2.73 17.10
CA ASN A 61 -0.78 4.07 17.63
C ASN A 61 -2.06 4.87 17.97
N GLN A 62 -3.23 4.23 17.98
CA GLN A 62 -4.51 4.85 18.30
C GLN A 62 -5.39 3.89 19.11
N GLU A 63 -6.26 4.47 19.94
CA GLU A 63 -7.24 3.73 20.72
C GLU A 63 -8.49 3.51 19.88
N TRP A 64 -8.61 2.33 19.29
CA TRP A 64 -9.77 1.96 18.49
C TRP A 64 -10.99 1.74 19.37
N GLU A 65 -12.04 2.54 19.17
CA GLU A 65 -13.34 2.29 19.80
C GLU A 65 -14.02 1.08 19.16
N LYS A 66 -14.51 0.17 20.00
CA LYS A 66 -15.37 -0.92 19.53
C LYS A 66 -16.71 -0.33 19.11
N LYS A 67 -17.14 -0.61 17.88
CA LYS A 67 -18.50 -0.33 17.41
C LYS A 67 -19.50 -1.34 17.96
#